data_AF-A0A7X7RD37-F1
#
_entry.id   AF-A0A7X7RD37-F1
#
_cell.length_a   1.000
_cell.length_b   1.000
_cell.length_c   1.000
_cell.angle_alpha   90.00
_cell.angle_beta   90.00
_cell.angle_gamma   90.00
#
_symmetry.space_group_name_H-M   'P 1'
#
loop_
_entity.id
_entity.type
_entity.pdbx_description
1 polymer ?
#
loop_
_entity_poly.entity_id
_entity_poly.type
_entity_poly.pdbx_seq_one_letter_code
_entity_poly.pdbx_strand_id
1 'polypeptide(L)'
;MKKIFIYLALLLLACLPLAACGQQQPAAEAGGDITATSEREVYEQEQDGQVYGTITLGRLHLIGREDNAAIAAINADLDRMLDDYLGATADQDAMYYAEDLSQQFTHERIYSLAYVGEDLVSVVADGYDFNSTAAHPTTYRLGYVYSLSGGTRLKLADLLPAGYEQQLADFVIGQIKGSGEEANYFPGYQDLVKAALAN
;
A
#
# COMPACT_ATOMS: atom_id res chain seq x y z
N MET A 1 16.19 41.05 27.03
CA MET A 1 16.82 39.72 26.96
C MET A 1 15.72 38.69 26.82
N LYS A 2 15.32 38.37 25.58
CA LYS A 2 15.60 37.09 24.90
C LYS A 2 15.12 35.86 25.69
N LYS A 3 13.95 35.35 25.29
CA LYS A 3 13.50 33.93 25.19
C LYS A 3 11.99 33.99 24.84
N ILE A 4 11.37 33.31 23.89
CA ILE A 4 11.73 32.33 22.85
C ILE A 4 10.56 32.44 21.85
N PHE A 5 10.83 32.88 20.62
CA PHE A 5 9.91 32.93 19.49
C PHE A 5 10.06 31.63 18.68
N ILE A 6 9.55 30.49 19.18
CA ILE A 6 9.69 29.17 18.51
C ILE A 6 8.33 28.45 18.34
N TYR A 7 7.20 29.17 18.39
CA TYR A 7 5.89 28.55 18.11
C TYR A 7 5.16 29.14 16.89
N LEU A 8 5.86 29.90 16.05
CA LEU A 8 5.30 30.54 14.86
C LEU A 8 6.12 30.25 13.59
N ALA A 9 6.65 29.03 13.48
CA ALA A 9 7.37 28.55 12.30
C ALA A 9 6.89 27.17 11.80
N LEU A 10 5.85 26.57 12.39
CA LEU A 10 5.29 25.29 11.95
C LEU A 10 3.95 25.40 11.20
N LEU A 11 3.47 26.61 10.91
CA LEU A 11 2.16 26.84 10.28
C LEU A 11 2.23 27.45 8.87
N LEU A 12 3.39 27.36 8.19
CA LEU A 12 3.64 28.03 6.91
C LEU A 12 4.43 27.15 5.91
N LEU A 13 4.01 25.89 5.78
CA LEU A 13 4.41 24.99 4.69
C LEU A 13 3.21 24.34 3.97
N ALA A 14 2.02 24.89 4.17
CA ALA A 14 0.82 24.56 3.41
C ALA A 14 0.53 25.69 2.41
N CYS A 15 1.29 25.75 1.32
CA CYS A 15 0.94 26.37 0.03
C CYS A 15 2.18 26.35 -0.87
N LEU A 16 2.25 25.41 -1.81
CA LEU A 16 2.80 25.53 -3.18
C LEU A 16 2.53 24.19 -3.93
N PRO A 17 2.51 24.20 -5.28
CA PRO A 17 1.49 23.53 -6.07
C PRO A 17 1.83 22.08 -6.47
N LEU A 18 0.76 21.35 -6.82
CA LEU A 18 0.77 20.15 -7.67
C LEU A 18 1.51 20.41 -8.98
N ALA A 19 2.81 20.13 -9.01
CA ALA A 19 3.61 19.98 -10.22
C ALA A 19 4.92 19.24 -9.90
N ALA A 20 4.84 17.92 -9.68
CA ALA A 20 5.98 17.01 -9.75
C ALA A 20 5.50 15.56 -9.91
N CYS A 21 4.95 15.23 -11.08
CA CYS A 21 5.08 13.86 -11.59
C CYS A 21 6.57 13.64 -11.90
N GLY A 22 7.17 12.60 -11.32
CA GLY A 22 8.52 12.14 -11.70
C GLY A 22 9.65 12.41 -10.71
N GLN A 23 9.40 12.47 -9.40
CA GLN A 23 10.48 12.30 -8.42
C GLN A 23 10.38 10.94 -7.74
N GLN A 24 11.25 10.04 -8.19
CA GLN A 24 11.64 8.82 -7.48
C GLN A 24 12.06 9.23 -6.08
N GLN A 25 11.23 8.87 -5.11
CA GLN A 25 11.49 9.14 -3.69
C GLN A 25 12.83 8.47 -3.34
N PRO A 26 13.81 9.20 -2.77
CA PRO A 26 15.07 8.58 -2.39
C PRO A 26 14.77 7.50 -1.35
N ALA A 27 15.32 6.30 -1.59
CA ALA A 27 15.25 5.17 -0.68
C ALA A 27 15.65 5.63 0.73
N ALA A 28 14.86 5.27 1.73
CA ALA A 28 15.16 5.58 3.11
C ALA A 28 16.49 4.93 3.50
N GLU A 29 17.54 5.73 3.67
CA GLU A 29 18.78 5.29 4.34
C GLU A 29 18.59 5.41 5.84
N ALA A 30 18.29 4.29 6.51
CA ALA A 30 18.79 3.97 7.85
C ALA A 30 18.31 2.58 8.30
N GLY A 31 19.26 1.62 8.35
CA GLY A 31 19.13 0.35 9.07
C GLY A 31 19.20 -0.88 8.17
N GLY A 32 20.40 -1.44 7.99
CA GLY A 32 20.60 -2.79 7.42
C GLY A 32 21.04 -2.82 5.96
N ASP A 33 21.85 -3.83 5.61
CA ASP A 33 22.44 -4.12 4.30
C ASP A 33 21.42 -4.52 3.21
N ILE A 34 20.20 -3.99 3.27
CA ILE A 34 19.09 -4.32 2.37
C ILE A 34 18.73 -3.10 1.55
N THR A 35 18.78 -3.25 0.23
CA THR A 35 18.27 -2.27 -0.74
C THR A 35 17.11 -2.89 -1.52
N ALA A 36 16.50 -2.14 -2.44
CA ALA A 36 15.46 -2.68 -3.30
C ALA A 36 15.53 -2.09 -4.71
N THR A 37 15.17 -2.91 -5.69
CA THR A 37 14.88 -2.48 -7.06
C THR A 37 13.38 -2.61 -7.31
N SER A 38 12.88 -1.78 -8.20
CA SER A 38 11.49 -1.86 -8.65
C SER A 38 11.43 -1.95 -10.17
N GLU A 39 10.53 -2.80 -10.65
CA GLU A 39 10.23 -2.98 -12.07
C GLU A 39 8.72 -2.85 -12.28
N ARG A 40 8.32 -2.29 -13.42
CA ARG A 40 6.90 -2.09 -13.76
C ARG A 40 6.60 -2.90 -15.02
N GLU A 41 5.62 -3.79 -14.90
CA GLU A 41 5.13 -4.64 -15.97
C GLU A 41 3.69 -4.21 -16.31
N VAL A 42 3.39 -4.14 -17.60
CA VAL A 42 2.08 -3.74 -18.11
C VAL A 42 1.52 -4.89 -18.95
N TYR A 43 0.34 -5.34 -18.58
CA TYR A 43 -0.38 -6.43 -19.21
C TYR A 43 -1.63 -5.88 -19.87
N GLU A 44 -1.63 -5.82 -21.20
CA GLU A 44 -2.81 -5.41 -21.98
C GLU A 44 -3.76 -6.61 -22.12
N GLN A 45 -5.05 -6.37 -21.90
CA GLN A 45 -6.10 -7.33 -22.20
C GLN A 45 -6.71 -6.99 -23.55
N GLU A 46 -6.61 -7.93 -24.48
CA GLU A 46 -7.02 -7.73 -25.88
C GLU A 46 -8.09 -8.76 -26.27
N GLN A 47 -9.12 -8.28 -26.97
CA GLN A 47 -10.10 -9.12 -27.66
C GLN A 47 -10.38 -8.53 -29.05
N ASP A 48 -10.39 -9.38 -30.08
CA ASP A 48 -10.65 -9.00 -31.47
C ASP A 48 -9.77 -7.85 -32.00
N GLY A 49 -8.50 -7.76 -31.57
CA GLY A 49 -7.59 -6.70 -31.99
C GLY A 49 -7.75 -5.38 -31.23
N GLN A 50 -8.61 -5.33 -30.20
CA GLN A 50 -8.86 -4.15 -29.38
C GLN A 50 -8.44 -4.39 -27.93
N VAL A 51 -7.60 -3.50 -27.41
CA VAL A 51 -7.28 -3.45 -25.98
C VAL A 51 -8.46 -2.86 -25.23
N TYR A 52 -9.03 -3.64 -24.31
CA TYR A 52 -10.14 -3.22 -23.45
C TYR A 52 -9.74 -3.08 -21.98
N GLY A 53 -8.51 -3.45 -21.62
CA GLY A 53 -8.06 -3.32 -20.26
C GLY A 53 -6.54 -3.29 -20.12
N THR A 54 -6.08 -2.77 -18.99
CA THR A 54 -4.67 -2.72 -18.65
C THR A 54 -4.49 -3.07 -17.19
N ILE A 55 -3.59 -4.02 -16.92
CA ILE A 55 -3.16 -4.38 -15.57
C ILE A 55 -1.69 -3.99 -15.44
N THR A 56 -1.37 -3.14 -14.48
CA THR A 56 -0.01 -2.72 -14.19
C THR A 56 0.47 -3.29 -12.86
N LEU A 57 1.58 -4.02 -12.88
CA LEU A 57 2.21 -4.56 -11.70
C LEU A 57 3.53 -3.86 -11.44
N GLY A 58 3.73 -3.35 -10.23
CA GLY A 58 5.01 -2.84 -9.76
C GLY A 58 5.68 -3.87 -8.86
N ARG A 59 6.62 -4.62 -9.41
CA ARG A 59 7.40 -5.63 -8.70
C ARG A 59 8.49 -4.97 -7.88
N LEU A 60 8.58 -5.34 -6.60
CA LEU A 60 9.64 -4.92 -5.71
C LEU A 60 10.54 -6.13 -5.45
N HIS A 61 11.84 -5.97 -5.68
CA HIS A 61 12.83 -7.00 -5.38
C HIS A 61 13.80 -6.47 -4.33
N LEU A 62 13.79 -7.10 -3.16
CA LEU A 62 14.72 -6.79 -2.08
C LEU A 62 16.08 -7.43 -2.35
N ILE A 63 17.15 -6.69 -2.09
CA ILE A 63 18.54 -7.11 -2.30
C ILE A 63 19.26 -7.02 -0.96
N GLY A 64 19.64 -8.17 -0.38
CA GLY A 64 20.48 -8.23 0.82
C GLY A 64 21.97 -8.39 0.48
N ARG A 65 22.84 -8.28 1.49
CA ARG A 65 24.22 -8.80 1.37
C ARG A 65 24.20 -10.32 1.47
N GLU A 66 24.87 -10.96 0.51
CA GLU A 66 24.99 -12.42 0.37
C GLU A 66 23.65 -13.12 0.09
N ASP A 67 23.69 -14.43 -0.19
CA ASP A 67 22.50 -15.25 -0.43
C ASP A 67 21.70 -15.39 0.87
N ASN A 68 20.76 -14.45 1.09
CA ASN A 68 19.92 -14.41 2.27
C ASN A 68 18.58 -15.11 2.02
N ALA A 69 18.39 -16.26 2.66
CA ALA A 69 17.17 -17.08 2.53
C ALA A 69 15.89 -16.34 2.97
N ALA A 70 15.96 -15.45 3.96
CA ALA A 70 14.82 -14.66 4.40
C ALA A 70 14.41 -13.65 3.32
N ILE A 71 15.39 -12.96 2.71
CA ILE A 71 15.13 -12.04 1.60
C ILE A 71 14.55 -12.77 0.39
N ALA A 72 15.10 -13.94 0.04
CA ALA A 72 14.56 -14.78 -1.02
C ALA A 72 13.11 -15.20 -0.74
N ALA A 73 12.78 -15.57 0.49
CA ALA A 73 11.41 -15.91 0.89
C ALA A 73 10.45 -14.71 0.82
N ILE A 74 10.91 -13.51 1.19
CA ILE A 74 10.11 -12.27 1.09
C ILE A 74 9.83 -11.96 -0.38
N ASN A 75 10.86 -11.98 -1.23
CA ASN A 75 10.69 -11.76 -2.67
C ASN A 75 9.73 -12.77 -3.29
N ALA A 76 9.84 -14.05 -2.91
CA ALA A 76 8.93 -15.08 -3.38
C ALA A 76 7.47 -14.85 -2.94
N ASP A 77 7.22 -14.37 -1.71
CA ASP A 77 5.85 -14.02 -1.28
C ASP A 77 5.31 -12.79 -2.04
N LEU A 78 6.14 -11.75 -2.23
CA LEU A 78 5.77 -10.56 -2.99
C LEU A 78 5.43 -10.91 -4.45
N ASP A 79 6.26 -11.74 -5.08
CA ASP A 79 6.08 -12.19 -6.45
C ASP A 79 4.80 -13.00 -6.59
N ARG A 80 4.60 -13.99 -5.71
CA ARG A 80 3.39 -14.81 -5.66
C ARG A 80 2.13 -13.96 -5.50
N MET A 81 2.16 -12.91 -4.67
CA MET A 81 1.01 -12.03 -4.50
C MET A 81 0.69 -11.17 -5.73
N LEU A 82 1.69 -10.77 -6.51
CA LEU A 82 1.43 -10.09 -7.80
C LEU A 82 0.84 -11.07 -8.80
N ASP A 83 1.37 -12.29 -8.88
CA ASP A 83 0.87 -13.31 -9.79
C ASP A 83 -0.58 -13.71 -9.44
N ASP A 84 -0.88 -13.87 -8.14
CA ASP A 84 -2.24 -14.09 -7.64
C ASP A 84 -3.18 -12.94 -8.01
N TYR A 85 -2.72 -11.68 -7.89
CA TYR A 85 -3.51 -10.51 -8.26
C TYR A 85 -3.77 -10.47 -9.77
N LEU A 86 -2.74 -10.70 -10.59
CA LEU A 86 -2.88 -10.75 -12.05
C LEU A 86 -3.90 -11.81 -12.48
N GLY A 87 -3.80 -13.02 -11.90
CA GLY A 87 -4.74 -14.11 -12.19
C GLY A 87 -6.17 -13.78 -11.77
N ALA A 88 -6.36 -13.29 -10.54
CA ALA A 88 -7.68 -12.95 -10.03
C ALA A 88 -8.35 -11.82 -10.81
N THR A 89 -7.60 -10.77 -11.17
CA THR A 89 -8.09 -9.67 -11.98
C THR A 89 -8.42 -10.13 -13.39
N ALA A 90 -7.54 -10.91 -14.05
CA ALA A 90 -7.82 -11.45 -15.37
C ALA A 90 -9.09 -12.33 -15.39
N ASP A 91 -9.29 -13.18 -14.38
CA ASP A 91 -10.48 -14.05 -14.26
C ASP A 91 -11.76 -13.25 -14.01
N GLN A 92 -11.73 -12.30 -13.07
CA GLN A 92 -12.87 -11.45 -12.75
C GLN A 92 -13.28 -10.62 -13.98
N ASP A 93 -12.32 -10.08 -14.72
CA ASP A 93 -12.58 -9.18 -15.83
C ASP A 93 -12.98 -9.91 -17.11
N ALA A 94 -12.47 -11.13 -17.33
CA ALA A 94 -12.99 -12.02 -18.37
C ALA A 94 -14.50 -12.29 -18.20
N MET A 95 -15.01 -12.29 -16.96
CA MET A 95 -16.44 -12.46 -16.71
C MET A 95 -17.25 -11.18 -16.96
N TYR A 96 -16.72 -10.00 -16.63
CA TYR A 96 -17.46 -8.74 -16.73
C TYR A 96 -17.42 -8.09 -18.12
N TYR A 97 -16.31 -8.25 -18.86
CA TYR A 97 -16.06 -7.50 -20.10
C TYR A 97 -16.19 -8.33 -21.38
N ALA A 98 -16.39 -9.65 -21.28
CA ALA A 98 -16.61 -10.53 -22.45
C ALA A 98 -17.88 -10.18 -23.25
N GLU A 99 -18.83 -9.43 -22.67
CA GLU A 99 -20.11 -9.08 -23.30
C GLU A 99 -20.14 -7.67 -23.91
N ASP A 100 -19.23 -6.76 -23.52
CA ASP A 100 -19.20 -5.37 -24.00
C ASP A 100 -17.78 -4.77 -23.97
N LEU A 101 -17.09 -4.89 -25.11
CA LEU A 101 -15.74 -4.37 -25.33
C LEU A 101 -15.66 -2.83 -25.37
N SER A 102 -16.79 -2.12 -25.32
CA SER A 102 -16.76 -0.65 -25.18
C SER A 102 -16.38 -0.21 -23.77
N GLN A 103 -16.49 -1.13 -22.80
CA GLN A 103 -16.10 -0.86 -21.43
C GLN A 103 -14.61 -1.13 -21.25
N GLN A 104 -13.94 -0.17 -20.60
CA GLN A 104 -12.51 -0.19 -20.38
C GLN A 104 -12.19 -0.24 -18.89
N PHE A 105 -11.10 -0.90 -18.53
CA PHE A 105 -10.61 -0.90 -17.16
C PHE A 105 -9.11 -0.60 -17.04
N THR A 106 -8.71 -0.22 -15.84
CA THR A 106 -7.32 -0.06 -15.46
C THR A 106 -7.14 -0.54 -14.03
N HIS A 107 -6.27 -1.51 -13.86
CA HIS A 107 -5.89 -2.06 -12.57
C HIS A 107 -4.40 -1.82 -12.34
N GLU A 108 -4.02 -1.34 -11.16
CA GLU A 108 -2.63 -1.19 -10.76
C GLU A 108 -2.42 -1.76 -9.37
N ARG A 109 -1.29 -2.45 -9.18
CA ARG A 109 -0.75 -2.81 -7.87
C ARG A 109 0.76 -2.67 -7.88
N ILE A 110 1.27 -1.74 -7.06
CA ILE A 110 2.69 -1.36 -7.07
C ILE A 110 3.27 -1.51 -5.67
N TYR A 111 4.26 -2.39 -5.53
CA TYR A 111 5.01 -2.54 -4.29
C TYR A 111 6.13 -1.50 -4.17
N SER A 112 6.29 -0.94 -2.97
CA SER A 112 7.43 -0.08 -2.63
C SER A 112 7.93 -0.35 -1.21
N LEU A 113 9.23 -0.19 -1.03
CA LEU A 113 9.88 -0.34 0.26
C LEU A 113 9.52 0.85 1.15
N ALA A 114 8.91 0.58 2.30
CA ALA A 114 8.46 1.62 3.23
C ALA A 114 9.40 1.80 4.43
N TYR A 115 9.99 0.71 4.93
CA TYR A 115 10.89 0.74 6.08
C TYR A 115 11.81 -0.48 6.10
N VAL A 116 13.06 -0.29 6.51
CA VAL A 116 14.00 -1.37 6.83
C VAL A 116 14.49 -1.14 8.27
N GLY A 117 14.32 -2.14 9.12
CA GLY A 117 14.86 -2.18 10.47
C GLY A 117 15.85 -3.33 10.63
N GLU A 118 16.30 -3.54 11.86
CA GLU A 118 17.23 -4.64 12.17
C GLU A 118 16.57 -6.02 12.03
N ASP A 119 15.33 -6.15 12.52
CA ASP A 119 14.63 -7.43 12.60
C ASP A 119 13.47 -7.58 11.60
N LEU A 120 13.09 -6.50 10.92
CA LEU A 120 11.93 -6.47 10.04
C LEU A 120 12.10 -5.55 8.84
N VAL A 121 11.30 -5.82 7.81
CA VAL A 121 11.12 -4.95 6.65
C VAL A 121 9.63 -4.70 6.44
N SER A 122 9.28 -3.47 6.06
CA SER A 122 7.92 -3.08 5.71
C SER A 122 7.85 -2.69 4.24
N VAL A 123 6.87 -3.26 3.55
CA VAL A 123 6.54 -3.01 2.15
C VAL A 123 5.11 -2.51 2.08
N VAL A 124 4.86 -1.51 1.23
CA VAL A 124 3.49 -1.06 0.93
C VAL A 124 3.12 -1.43 -0.49
N ALA A 125 1.88 -1.85 -0.71
CA ALA A 125 1.27 -1.91 -2.03
C ALA A 125 0.32 -0.74 -2.20
N ASP A 126 0.56 0.07 -3.22
CA ASP A 126 -0.41 1.04 -3.70
C ASP A 126 -1.24 0.43 -4.82
N GLY A 127 -2.56 0.57 -4.70
CA GLY A 127 -3.52 0.02 -5.63
C GLY A 127 -4.42 1.08 -6.24
N TYR A 128 -4.74 0.89 -7.52
CA TYR A 128 -5.66 1.74 -8.28
C TYR A 128 -6.53 0.86 -9.15
N ASP A 129 -7.85 0.93 -8.97
CA ASP A 129 -8.80 0.17 -9.76
C ASP A 129 -9.81 1.14 -10.39
N PHE A 130 -9.89 1.15 -11.71
CA PHE A 130 -10.85 1.94 -12.48
C PHE A 130 -11.57 1.06 -13.49
N ASN A 131 -12.86 1.30 -13.64
CA ASN A 131 -13.62 0.83 -14.79
C ASN A 131 -14.44 1.99 -15.39
N SER A 132 -14.72 1.91 -16.68
CA SER A 132 -15.40 2.98 -17.44
C SER A 132 -16.85 3.22 -17.02
N THR A 133 -17.43 2.32 -16.21
CA THR A 133 -18.77 2.49 -15.63
C THR A 133 -18.76 3.22 -14.28
N ALA A 134 -17.59 3.31 -13.64
CA ALA A 134 -17.41 3.98 -12.36
C ALA A 134 -17.26 5.50 -12.56
N ALA A 135 -17.83 6.27 -11.64
CA ALA A 135 -17.69 7.73 -11.65
C ALA A 135 -16.26 8.19 -11.30
N HIS A 136 -15.50 7.36 -10.60
CA HIS A 136 -14.13 7.61 -10.18
C HIS A 136 -13.41 6.28 -9.91
N PRO A 137 -12.06 6.28 -9.91
CA PRO A 137 -11.29 5.12 -9.46
C PRO A 137 -11.47 4.83 -7.98
N THR A 138 -11.17 3.59 -7.60
CA THR A 138 -10.90 3.20 -6.21
C THR A 138 -9.39 3.14 -6.02
N THR A 139 -8.91 3.77 -4.95
CA THR A 139 -7.50 3.68 -4.55
C THR A 139 -7.39 3.06 -3.17
N TYR A 140 -6.39 2.20 -2.97
CA TYR A 140 -6.14 1.56 -1.69
C TYR A 140 -4.64 1.45 -1.43
N ARG A 141 -4.29 1.29 -0.15
CA ARG A 141 -2.91 1.03 0.29
C ARG A 141 -2.91 -0.13 1.26
N LEU A 142 -2.07 -1.13 1.01
CA LEU A 142 -1.88 -2.29 1.87
C LEU A 142 -0.47 -2.26 2.46
N GLY A 143 -0.35 -2.58 3.75
CA GLY A 143 0.94 -2.70 4.43
C GLY A 143 1.29 -4.16 4.69
N TYR A 144 2.53 -4.53 4.40
CA TYR A 144 3.08 -5.87 4.62
C TYR A 144 4.36 -5.76 5.43
N VAL A 145 4.41 -6.42 6.58
CA VAL A 145 5.59 -6.47 7.44
C VAL A 145 6.15 -7.88 7.41
N TYR A 146 7.46 -8.02 7.26
CA TYR A 146 8.15 -9.31 7.24
C TYR A 146 9.24 -9.35 8.29
N SER A 147 9.42 -10.52 8.93
CA SER A 147 10.59 -10.76 9.78
C SER A 147 11.82 -11.05 8.92
N LEU A 148 12.94 -10.40 9.21
CA LEU A 148 14.23 -10.66 8.58
C LEU A 148 14.92 -11.93 9.09
N SER A 149 14.42 -12.54 10.17
CA SER A 149 14.95 -13.80 10.70
C SER A 149 14.58 -15.02 9.83
N GLY A 150 13.41 -15.00 9.19
CA GLY A 150 12.88 -16.15 8.44
C GLY A 150 12.10 -15.78 7.17
N GLY A 151 11.96 -14.49 6.86
CA GLY A 151 11.23 -14.03 5.68
C GLY A 151 9.72 -14.19 5.76
N THR A 152 9.18 -14.46 6.95
CA THR A 152 7.75 -14.68 7.15
C THR A 152 7.00 -13.37 7.29
N ARG A 153 5.86 -13.26 6.60
CA ARG A 153 4.94 -12.14 6.77
C ARG A 153 4.29 -12.17 8.16
N LEU A 154 4.37 -11.05 8.86
CA LEU A 154 3.83 -10.82 10.19
C LEU A 154 2.43 -10.21 10.09
N LYS A 155 1.56 -10.62 11.01
CA LYS A 155 0.26 -10.00 11.26
C LYS A 155 0.39 -8.97 12.37
N LEU A 156 -0.62 -8.12 12.51
CA LEU A 156 -0.67 -7.12 13.58
C LEU A 156 -0.57 -7.77 14.98
N ALA A 157 -1.20 -8.94 15.16
CA ALA A 157 -1.13 -9.72 16.41
C ALA A 157 0.27 -10.29 16.72
N ASP A 158 1.15 -10.42 15.73
CA ASP A 158 2.54 -10.84 15.96
C ASP A 158 3.42 -9.66 16.44
N LEU A 159 2.98 -8.42 16.16
CA LEU A 159 3.72 -7.19 16.45
C LEU A 159 3.27 -6.53 17.76
N LEU A 160 2.06 -6.81 18.22
CA LEU A 160 1.43 -6.14 19.36
C LEU A 160 1.14 -7.12 20.49
N PRO A 161 1.15 -6.66 21.77
CA PRO A 161 0.82 -7.51 22.90
C PRO A 161 -0.65 -7.97 22.84
N ALA A 162 -0.95 -9.13 23.41
CA ALA A 162 -2.31 -9.65 23.48
C ALA A 162 -3.27 -8.64 24.14
N GLY A 163 -4.47 -8.47 23.55
CA GLY A 163 -5.46 -7.49 24.01
C GLY A 163 -5.25 -6.07 23.50
N TYR A 164 -4.40 -5.87 22.47
CA TYR A 164 -4.15 -4.57 21.87
C TYR A 164 -5.39 -3.96 21.19
N GLU A 165 -6.35 -4.78 20.77
CA GLU A 165 -7.42 -4.42 19.82
C GLU A 165 -8.27 -3.26 20.35
N GLN A 166 -8.72 -3.38 21.61
CA GLN A 166 -9.56 -2.36 22.24
C GLN A 166 -8.78 -1.06 22.47
N GLN A 167 -7.54 -1.16 22.94
CA GLN A 167 -6.69 0.01 23.17
C GLN A 167 -6.39 0.76 21.87
N LEU A 168 -6.10 0.03 20.80
CA LEU A 168 -5.83 0.60 19.49
C LEU A 168 -7.10 1.21 18.86
N ALA A 169 -8.25 0.54 19.01
CA ALA A 169 -9.53 1.09 18.57
C ALA A 169 -9.86 2.41 19.27
N ASP A 170 -9.74 2.45 20.60
CA ASP A 170 -10.00 3.65 21.40
C ASP A 170 -9.03 4.78 21.06
N PHE A 171 -7.76 4.45 20.80
CA PHE A 171 -6.78 5.42 20.33
C PHE A 171 -7.18 6.04 18.99
N VAL A 172 -7.52 5.24 17.98
CA VAL A 172 -7.92 5.72 16.65
C VAL A 172 -9.20 6.57 16.72
N ILE A 173 -10.22 6.10 17.45
CA ILE A 173 -11.46 6.86 17.66
C ILE A 173 -11.16 8.18 18.38
N GLY A 174 -10.26 8.17 19.36
CA GLY A 174 -9.79 9.37 20.04
C GLY A 174 -9.12 10.37 19.11
N GLN A 175 -8.28 9.91 18.17
CA GLN A 175 -7.65 10.77 17.16
C GLN A 175 -8.69 11.40 16.22
N ILE A 176 -9.66 10.61 15.75
CA ILE A 176 -10.75 11.12 14.89
C ILE A 176 -11.53 12.23 15.62
N LYS A 177 -11.94 11.97 16.85
CA LYS A 177 -12.65 12.97 17.67
C LYS A 177 -11.79 14.21 17.94
N GLY A 178 -10.52 14.01 18.28
CA GLY A 178 -9.56 15.08 18.56
C GLY A 178 -9.29 15.97 17.34
N SER A 179 -9.38 15.42 16.14
CA SER A 179 -9.23 16.16 14.88
C SER A 179 -10.47 17.00 14.51
N GLY A 180 -11.63 16.77 15.16
CA GLY A 180 -12.88 17.45 14.82
C GLY A 180 -13.56 16.91 13.56
N GLU A 181 -13.02 15.86 12.95
CA GLU A 181 -13.47 15.29 11.68
C GLU A 181 -14.63 14.29 11.84
N GLU A 182 -15.15 14.08 13.05
CA GLU A 182 -16.14 13.02 13.34
C GLU A 182 -17.38 13.07 12.43
N ALA A 183 -17.82 14.28 12.04
CA ALA A 183 -18.96 14.47 11.14
C ALA A 183 -18.71 14.03 9.68
N ASN A 184 -17.44 13.87 9.28
CA ASN A 184 -17.06 13.43 7.93
C ASN A 184 -17.02 11.90 7.80
N TYR A 185 -17.15 11.17 8.91
CA TYR A 185 -17.18 9.70 8.90
C TYR A 185 -18.63 9.19 8.87
N PHE A 186 -18.80 7.98 8.33
CA PHE A 186 -20.10 7.31 8.32
C PHE A 186 -20.62 7.10 9.75
N PRO A 187 -21.94 7.22 9.99
CA PRO A 187 -22.55 6.81 11.25
C PRO A 187 -22.16 5.38 11.59
N GLY A 188 -21.63 5.16 12.81
CA GLY A 188 -21.15 3.85 13.25
C GLY A 188 -19.71 3.52 12.84
N TYR A 189 -18.89 4.49 12.40
CA TYR A 189 -17.48 4.26 12.07
C TYR A 189 -16.68 3.58 13.19
N GLN A 190 -17.08 3.72 14.45
CA GLN A 190 -16.44 3.07 15.58
C GLN A 190 -16.50 1.54 15.46
N ASP A 191 -17.61 1.00 14.95
CA ASP A 191 -17.76 -0.44 14.74
C ASP A 191 -16.92 -0.91 13.54
N LEU A 192 -16.76 -0.07 12.51
CA LEU A 192 -15.85 -0.33 11.40
C LEU A 192 -14.39 -0.37 11.86
N VAL A 193 -13.97 0.57 12.71
CA VAL A 193 -12.62 0.58 13.29
C VAL A 193 -12.37 -0.69 14.10
N LYS A 194 -13.33 -1.11 14.93
CA LYS A 194 -13.21 -2.36 15.70
C LYS A 194 -13.15 -3.59 14.81
N ALA A 195 -13.99 -3.66 13.78
CA ALA A 195 -13.99 -4.78 12.84
C ALA A 195 -12.68 -4.88 12.05
N ALA A 196 -12.09 -3.74 11.66
CA ALA A 196 -10.82 -3.70 10.96
C ALA A 196 -9.64 -4.23 11.80
N LEU A 197 -9.70 -4.07 13.14
CA LEU A 197 -8.65 -4.50 14.06
C LEU A 197 -8.81 -5.93 14.60
N ALA A 198 -9.95 -6.57 14.36
CA ALA A 198 -10.25 -7.93 14.79
C ALA A 198 -9.80 -9.02 13.79
N ASN A 199 -9.25 -8.62 12.63
CA ASN A 199 -8.73 -9.50 11.57
C ASN A 199 -7.21 -9.48 11.51
#